data_AF-A0A9W8QUI8-F1
#
_entry.id   AF-A0A9W8QUI8-F1
#
_cell.length_a   1.000
_cell.length_b   1.000
_cell.length_c   1.000
_cell.angle_alpha   90.00
_cell.angle_beta   90.00
_cell.angle_gamma   90.00
#
_symmetry.space_group_name_H-M   'P 1'
#
loop_
_entity.id
_entity.type
_entity.pdbx_description
1 polymer ?
#
loop_
_entity_poly.entity_id
_entity_poly.type
_entity_poly.pdbx_seq_one_letter_code
_entity_poly.pdbx_strand_id
1 'polypeptide(L)'
;MSQPILSIKSDDNKAKAVANLLPCRIHHDGPIPDVSTYWSPTTAEDGTKLAYFRGRKLHGKTVKLPEQCRGVVVERRQDKEQQPAAEEPVVVVDDDEAEKEPVGTMQVTSEFDEMVIWGHETVADATGDPYIRSMEEWLQVAGQIHSYSEEGPGK
;
A
#
# COMPACT_ATOMS: atom_id res chain seq x y z
N MET A 1 -0.65 16.48 22.28
CA MET A 1 -0.54 15.98 20.90
C MET A 1 0.37 14.76 20.94
N SER A 2 -0.10 13.58 20.55
CA SER A 2 0.74 12.39 20.48
C SER A 2 1.77 12.54 19.35
N GLN A 3 3.01 12.10 19.57
CA GLN A 3 4.02 12.08 18.52
C GLN A 3 3.71 10.96 17.51
N PRO A 4 3.92 11.17 16.20
CA PRO A 4 3.66 10.16 15.18
C PRO A 4 4.70 9.03 15.24
N ILE A 5 4.24 7.78 15.16
CA ILE A 5 5.11 6.58 15.20
C ILE A 5 5.78 6.34 13.82
N LEU A 6 5.15 6.80 12.75
CA LEU A 6 5.61 6.62 11.37
C LEU A 6 5.36 7.90 10.56
N SER A 7 6.31 8.28 9.70
CA SER A 7 6.15 9.34 8.71
C SER A 7 6.32 8.80 7.29
N ILE A 8 5.45 9.22 6.38
CA ILE A 8 5.53 8.89 4.96
C ILE A 8 6.09 10.10 4.23
N LYS A 9 7.26 9.94 3.61
CA LYS A 9 7.88 10.95 2.76
C LYS A 9 7.53 10.66 1.31
N SER A 10 6.88 11.63 0.67
CA SER A 10 6.67 11.60 -0.77
C SER A 10 8.01 11.74 -1.50
N ASP A 11 8.18 10.96 -2.55
CA ASP A 11 9.25 11.17 -3.53
C ASP A 11 8.62 11.84 -4.76
N ASP A 12 9.35 12.76 -5.41
CA ASP A 12 8.86 13.43 -6.63
C ASP A 12 8.80 12.46 -7.83
N ASN A 13 9.42 11.28 -7.70
CA ASN A 13 9.40 10.24 -8.71
C ASN A 13 8.08 9.43 -8.69
N LYS A 14 7.14 9.84 -9.56
CA LYS A 14 5.81 9.24 -9.73
C LYS A 14 5.83 7.98 -10.60
N ALA A 15 6.64 6.99 -10.27
CA ALA A 15 6.57 5.71 -10.97
C ALA A 15 5.18 5.09 -10.76
N LYS A 16 4.50 4.74 -11.86
CA LYS A 16 3.22 4.02 -11.80
C LYS A 16 3.47 2.52 -11.74
N ALA A 17 2.99 1.89 -10.67
CA ALA A 17 3.01 0.44 -10.50
C ALA A 17 1.66 -0.17 -10.86
N VAL A 18 1.68 -1.47 -11.18
CA VAL A 18 0.47 -2.29 -11.33
C VAL A 18 0.40 -3.25 -10.15
N ALA A 19 -0.52 -3.00 -9.22
CA ALA A 19 -0.73 -3.85 -8.06
C ALA A 19 -1.48 -5.14 -8.46
N ASN A 20 -0.84 -6.29 -8.30
CA ASN A 20 -1.43 -7.60 -8.60
C ASN A 20 -1.61 -8.40 -7.30
N LEU A 21 -2.86 -8.71 -6.95
CA LEU A 21 -3.19 -9.55 -5.81
C LEU A 21 -3.45 -10.99 -6.27
N LEU A 22 -2.49 -11.88 -6.00
CA LEU A 22 -2.55 -13.28 -6.43
C LEU A 22 -3.29 -14.15 -5.42
N PRO A 23 -4.02 -15.22 -5.85
CA PRO A 23 -4.77 -16.11 -4.95
C PRO A 23 -3.85 -17.19 -4.34
N CYS A 24 -2.63 -16.79 -3.95
CA CYS A 24 -1.65 -17.67 -3.35
C CYS A 24 -0.60 -16.87 -2.58
N ARG A 25 0.08 -17.55 -1.65
CA ARG A 25 1.22 -16.98 -0.93
C ARG A 25 2.51 -17.32 -1.66
N ILE A 26 3.31 -16.30 -1.94
CA ILE A 26 4.70 -16.46 -2.39
C ILE A 26 5.59 -16.24 -1.16
N HIS A 27 6.49 -17.18 -0.88
CA HIS A 27 7.39 -17.08 0.30
C HIS A 27 8.61 -16.19 0.06
N HIS A 28 8.92 -15.90 -1.21
CA HIS A 28 10.03 -15.02 -1.56
C HIS A 28 9.57 -13.56 -1.54
N ASP A 29 10.19 -12.77 -0.69
CA ASP A 29 10.02 -11.32 -0.63
C ASP A 29 11.26 -10.66 -1.25
N GLY A 30 11.08 -9.99 -2.40
CA GLY A 30 12.18 -9.30 -3.08
C GLY A 30 11.95 -9.10 -4.57
N PRO A 31 12.83 -8.34 -5.25
CA PRO A 31 12.73 -8.08 -6.68
C PRO A 31 12.90 -9.38 -7.47
N ILE A 32 12.11 -9.49 -8.55
CA ILE A 32 12.21 -10.61 -9.50
C ILE A 32 12.78 -10.02 -10.80
N PRO A 33 13.91 -10.56 -11.32
CA PRO A 33 14.41 -10.14 -12.61
C PRO A 33 13.44 -10.55 -13.72
N ASP A 34 13.17 -9.62 -14.63
CA ASP A 34 12.38 -9.86 -15.86
C ASP A 34 10.99 -10.47 -15.61
N VAL A 35 10.17 -9.78 -14.82
CA VAL A 35 8.77 -10.15 -14.57
C VAL A 35 7.98 -10.28 -15.89
N SER A 36 8.28 -9.45 -16.89
CA SER A 36 7.61 -9.45 -18.20
C SER A 36 7.67 -10.78 -18.93
N THR A 37 8.76 -11.54 -18.79
CA THR A 37 8.92 -12.83 -19.46
C THR A 37 8.04 -13.92 -18.84
N TYR A 38 7.76 -13.85 -17.54
CA TYR A 38 7.02 -14.89 -16.82
C TYR A 38 5.57 -14.49 -16.48
N TRP A 39 5.28 -13.20 -16.49
CA TRP A 39 4.00 -12.62 -16.12
C TRP A 39 3.55 -11.62 -17.17
N SER A 40 2.73 -12.11 -18.10
CA SER A 40 2.17 -11.32 -19.19
C SER A 40 0.63 -11.46 -19.24
N PRO A 41 -0.11 -10.81 -18.33
CA PRO A 41 -1.57 -10.78 -18.37
C PRO A 41 -2.11 -10.26 -19.70
N THR A 42 -3.04 -10.99 -20.30
CA THR A 42 -3.79 -10.54 -21.49
C THR A 42 -5.15 -10.01 -21.07
N THR A 43 -5.63 -8.94 -21.70
CA THR A 43 -6.98 -8.41 -21.45
C THR A 43 -7.93 -8.95 -22.51
N ALA A 44 -9.02 -9.59 -22.10
CA ALA A 44 -10.08 -10.05 -22.98
C ALA A 44 -11.07 -8.91 -23.32
N GLU A 45 -11.97 -9.14 -24.27
CA GLU A 45 -12.93 -8.15 -24.76
C GLU A 45 -13.91 -7.66 -23.69
N ASP A 46 -14.20 -8.52 -22.70
CA ASP A 46 -15.05 -8.23 -21.55
C ASP A 46 -14.35 -7.40 -20.45
N GLY A 47 -13.07 -7.06 -20.63
CA GLY A 47 -12.24 -6.36 -19.65
C GLY A 47 -11.63 -7.28 -18.58
N THR A 48 -11.93 -8.58 -18.59
CA THR A 48 -11.31 -9.57 -17.71
C THR A 48 -9.86 -9.78 -18.12
N LYS A 49 -8.96 -9.88 -17.15
CA LYS A 49 -7.56 -10.24 -17.39
C LYS A 49 -7.38 -11.75 -17.27
N LEU A 50 -6.53 -12.31 -18.12
CA LEU A 50 -6.18 -13.72 -18.10
C LEU A 50 -4.66 -13.86 -17.97
N ALA A 51 -4.21 -14.71 -17.05
CA ALA A 51 -2.80 -15.04 -16.88
C ALA A 51 -2.64 -16.48 -16.42
N TYR A 52 -1.42 -17.02 -16.56
CA TYR A 52 -1.06 -18.32 -16.01
C TYR A 52 0.07 -18.15 -15.00
N PHE A 53 -0.13 -18.66 -13.79
CA PHE A 53 0.91 -18.65 -12.77
C PHE A 53 1.17 -20.08 -12.31
N ARG A 54 2.42 -20.55 -12.44
CA ARG A 54 2.83 -21.92 -12.09
C ARG A 54 1.93 -23.00 -12.75
N GLY A 55 1.53 -22.77 -14.01
CA GLY A 55 0.66 -23.66 -14.77
C GLY A 55 -0.82 -23.60 -14.41
N ARG A 56 -1.24 -22.71 -13.50
CA ARG A 56 -2.65 -22.54 -13.12
C ARG A 56 -3.25 -21.34 -13.82
N LYS A 57 -4.47 -21.50 -14.34
CA LYS A 57 -5.20 -20.43 -15.02
C LYS A 57 -5.80 -19.47 -13.99
N LEU A 58 -5.52 -18.18 -14.15
CA LEU A 58 -6.01 -17.12 -13.30
C LEU A 58 -6.89 -16.15 -14.12
N HIS A 59 -8.02 -15.76 -13.55
CA HIS A 59 -8.86 -14.69 -14.08
C HIS A 59 -8.77 -13.47 -13.16
N GLY A 60 -8.41 -12.33 -13.72
CA GLY A 60 -8.18 -11.08 -13.01
C GLY A 60 -9.31 -10.09 -13.25
N LYS A 61 -9.83 -9.49 -12.19
CA LYS A 61 -10.72 -8.33 -12.25
C LYS A 61 -9.92 -7.08 -11.89
N THR A 62 -10.00 -6.06 -12.73
CA THR A 62 -9.41 -4.75 -12.42
C THR A 62 -10.39 -3.96 -11.55
N VAL A 63 -9.93 -3.50 -10.39
CA VAL A 63 -10.69 -2.67 -9.47
C VAL A 63 -9.96 -1.35 -9.27
N LYS A 64 -10.66 -0.26 -9.56
CA LYS A 64 -10.15 1.09 -9.36
C LYS A 64 -10.25 1.46 -7.89
N LEU A 65 -9.29 2.25 -7.42
CA LEU A 65 -9.39 2.85 -6.10
C LEU A 65 -10.52 3.90 -6.09
N PRO A 66 -11.23 4.07 -4.95
CA PRO A 66 -12.18 5.17 -4.79
C PRO A 66 -11.50 6.54 -5.02
N GLU A 67 -12.24 7.52 -5.52
CA GLU A 67 -11.70 8.84 -5.88
C GLU A 67 -11.05 9.56 -4.69
N GLN A 68 -11.51 9.31 -3.47
CA GLN A 68 -10.93 9.85 -2.23
C GLN A 68 -9.68 9.11 -1.74
N CYS A 69 -9.23 8.08 -2.46
CA CYS A 69 -8.11 7.23 -2.06
C CYS A 69 -6.96 7.31 -3.06
N ARG A 70 -5.73 7.18 -2.54
CA ARG A 70 -4.50 7.09 -3.34
C ARG A 70 -3.72 5.85 -2.93
N GLY A 71 -3.36 5.02 -3.91
CA GLY A 71 -2.52 3.84 -3.71
C GLY A 71 -1.05 4.21 -3.74
N VAL A 72 -0.31 3.83 -2.70
CA VAL A 72 1.14 4.05 -2.61
C VAL A 72 1.86 2.76 -2.22
N VAL A 73 3.01 2.51 -2.83
CA VAL A 73 3.98 1.51 -2.39
C VAL A 73 5.04 2.26 -1.59
N VAL A 74 5.30 1.79 -0.38
CA VAL A 74 6.26 2.41 0.53
C VAL A 74 7.35 1.42 0.93
N GLU A 75 8.57 1.92 1.02
CA GLU A 75 9.71 1.16 1.54
C GLU A 75 10.27 1.85 2.78
N ARG A 76 10.65 1.06 3.77
CA ARG A 76 11.30 1.57 4.98
C ARG A 76 12.73 1.95 4.63
N ARG A 77 13.09 3.23 4.75
CA ARG A 77 14.50 3.57 4.82
C ARG A 77 15.02 3.16 6.19
N GLN A 78 16.01 2.27 6.19
CA GLN A 78 16.91 2.20 7.33
C GLN A 78 17.82 3.42 7.19
N ASP A 79 17.57 4.46 8.00
CA ASP A 79 18.52 5.54 8.13
C ASP A 79 19.81 4.92 8.70
N LYS A 80 20.78 4.65 7.82
CA LYS A 80 22.14 4.26 8.21
C LYS A 80 22.83 5.50 8.75
N GLU A 81 22.41 6.00 9.91
CA GLU A 81 23.12 7.06 10.63
C GLU A 81 22.59 7.18 12.06
N GLN A 82 23.10 6.30 12.92
CA GLN A 82 23.53 6.65 14.28
C GLN A 82 24.73 5.75 14.55
N GLN A 83 25.92 6.25 14.18
CA GLN A 83 27.18 5.72 14.73
C GLN A 83 27.08 5.79 16.25
N PRO A 84 27.51 4.74 16.99
CA PRO A 84 27.60 4.83 18.43
C PRO A 84 28.58 5.96 18.77
N ALA A 85 28.10 6.94 19.54
CA ALA A 85 28.93 7.99 20.10
C ALA A 85 30.14 7.34 20.78
N ALA A 86 31.33 7.81 20.41
CA ALA A 86 32.56 7.43 21.07
C ALA A 86 32.43 7.65 22.59
N GLU A 87 32.87 6.65 23.35
CA GLU A 87 32.92 6.68 24.80
C GLU A 87 33.83 7.82 25.29
N GLU A 88 33.26 8.87 25.88
CA GLU A 88 33.98 9.77 26.81
C GLU A 88 33.05 10.19 27.97
N PRO A 89 33.61 10.44 29.17
CA PRO A 89 32.93 10.15 30.42
C PRO A 89 31.94 11.22 30.89
N VAL A 90 30.92 10.71 31.58
CA VAL A 90 29.81 11.36 32.28
C VAL A 90 30.16 12.70 32.93
N VAL A 91 29.53 13.78 32.47
CA VAL A 91 29.22 14.96 33.28
C VAL A 91 27.72 15.19 33.27
N VAL A 92 27.12 15.02 34.45
CA VAL A 92 25.71 15.25 34.77
C VAL A 92 25.36 16.70 34.46
N VAL A 93 24.49 16.92 33.48
CA VAL A 93 23.72 18.16 33.34
C VAL A 93 22.26 17.77 33.18
N ASP A 94 21.48 18.29 34.13
CA ASP A 94 20.03 18.26 34.22
C ASP A 94 19.42 18.88 32.94
N ASP A 95 18.76 18.07 32.10
CA ASP A 95 17.87 18.58 31.08
C ASP A 95 16.73 17.60 30.76
N ASP A 96 15.53 18.15 30.75
CA ASP A 96 14.23 17.49 30.61
C ASP A 96 13.98 17.14 29.13
N GLU A 97 14.87 16.36 28.52
CA GLU A 97 14.74 15.90 27.13
C GLU A 97 14.31 14.43 27.11
N ALA A 98 12.99 14.22 27.18
CA ALA A 98 12.37 12.94 26.88
C ALA A 98 12.95 12.41 25.56
N GLU A 99 13.67 11.29 25.63
CA GLU A 99 14.17 10.54 24.49
C GLU A 99 13.04 10.39 23.46
N LYS A 100 13.05 11.23 22.41
CA LYS A 100 12.08 11.12 21.33
C LYS A 100 12.38 9.82 20.60
N GLU A 101 11.55 8.81 20.82
CA GLU A 101 11.63 7.57 20.06
C GLU A 101 11.74 7.91 18.56
N PRO A 102 12.71 7.34 17.83
CA PRO A 102 12.94 7.72 16.46
C PRO A 102 11.73 7.35 15.60
N VAL A 103 11.07 8.37 15.05
CA VAL A 103 9.93 8.20 14.14
C VAL A 103 10.39 7.37 12.94
N GLY A 104 9.75 6.23 12.70
CA GLY A 104 10.06 5.40 11.54
C GLY A 104 9.75 6.15 10.25
N THR A 105 10.72 6.27 9.34
CA THR A 105 10.52 6.92 8.05
C THR A 105 10.26 5.91 6.94
N MET A 106 9.17 6.12 6.18
CA MET A 106 8.83 5.38 4.96
C MET A 106 8.97 6.30 3.75
N GLN A 107 9.52 5.81 2.64
CA GLN A 107 9.60 6.52 1.37
C GLN A 107 8.60 5.93 0.38
N VAL A 108 7.84 6.78 -0.30
CA VAL A 108 7.00 6.34 -1.42
C VAL A 108 7.89 5.98 -2.60
N THR A 109 7.77 4.74 -3.11
CA THR A 109 8.55 4.26 -4.26
C THR A 109 7.73 4.20 -5.54
N SER A 110 6.41 4.06 -5.42
CA SER A 110 5.50 4.03 -6.57
C SER A 110 4.07 4.34 -6.16
N GLU A 111 3.25 4.68 -7.14
CA GLU A 111 1.80 4.91 -6.98
C GLU A 111 1.01 3.98 -7.89
N PHE A 112 -0.24 3.71 -7.50
CA PHE A 112 -1.17 2.97 -8.33
C PHE A 112 -2.60 3.50 -8.12
N ASP A 113 -3.35 3.55 -9.22
CA ASP A 113 -4.75 4.02 -9.24
C ASP A 113 -5.75 2.86 -9.27
N GLU A 114 -5.27 1.65 -9.56
CA GLU A 114 -6.05 0.43 -9.69
C GLU A 114 -5.23 -0.79 -9.27
N MET A 115 -5.95 -1.86 -8.93
CA MET A 115 -5.38 -3.17 -8.63
C MET A 115 -6.07 -4.26 -9.45
N VAL A 116 -5.32 -5.31 -9.74
CA VAL A 116 -5.85 -6.52 -10.39
C VAL A 116 -5.96 -7.61 -9.34
N ILE A 117 -7.19 -8.04 -9.08
CA ILE A 117 -7.50 -9.11 -8.12
C ILE A 117 -7.69 -10.39 -8.91
N TRP A 118 -6.84 -11.38 -8.64
CA TRP A 118 -6.78 -12.63 -9.38
C TRP A 118 -7.48 -13.78 -8.65
N GLY A 119 -8.41 -14.44 -9.32
CA GLY A 119 -9.09 -15.66 -8.86
C GLY A 119 -8.61 -16.89 -9.64
N HIS A 120 -8.65 -18.06 -9.00
CA HIS A 120 -8.35 -19.33 -9.65
C HIS A 120 -9.56 -19.85 -10.40
N GLU A 121 -9.45 -20.08 -11.71
CA GLU A 121 -10.51 -20.60 -12.61
C GLU A 121 -11.80 -19.76 -12.72
N THR A 122 -12.06 -18.84 -11.80
CA THR A 122 -13.22 -17.95 -11.78
C THR A 122 -12.81 -16.50 -11.60
N VAL A 123 -13.59 -15.58 -12.19
CA VAL A 123 -13.45 -14.14 -11.94
C VAL A 123 -13.91 -13.85 -10.51
N ALA A 124 -13.10 -13.12 -9.75
CA ALA A 124 -13.47 -12.66 -8.42
C ALA A 124 -14.59 -11.60 -8.50
N ASP A 125 -15.59 -11.68 -7.63
CA ASP A 125 -16.69 -10.72 -7.52
C ASP A 125 -16.81 -10.16 -6.10
N ALA A 126 -17.62 -9.12 -5.90
CA ALA A 126 -17.81 -8.50 -4.58
C ALA A 126 -18.55 -9.42 -3.59
N THR A 127 -19.27 -10.44 -4.09
CA THR A 127 -20.00 -11.41 -3.27
C THR A 127 -19.04 -12.32 -2.51
N GLY A 128 -17.97 -12.78 -3.19
CA GLY A 128 -17.03 -13.76 -2.65
C GLY A 128 -15.66 -13.20 -2.27
N ASP A 129 -15.23 -12.07 -2.83
CA ASP A 129 -13.90 -11.52 -2.61
C ASP A 129 -13.90 -10.31 -1.66
N PRO A 130 -13.23 -10.40 -0.50
CA PRO A 130 -13.23 -9.32 0.49
C PRO A 130 -12.50 -8.07 0.03
N TYR A 131 -11.54 -8.17 -0.90
CA TYR A 131 -10.79 -7.01 -1.38
C TYR A 131 -11.62 -6.20 -2.35
N ILE A 132 -12.32 -6.86 -3.29
CA ILE A 132 -13.28 -6.20 -4.18
C ILE A 132 -14.33 -5.48 -3.34
N ARG A 133 -14.94 -6.22 -2.40
CA ARG A 133 -15.97 -5.65 -1.52
C ARG A 133 -15.46 -4.49 -0.67
N SER A 134 -14.21 -4.55 -0.22
CA SER A 134 -13.62 -3.46 0.55
C SER A 134 -13.47 -2.18 -0.27
N MET A 135 -13.02 -2.31 -1.52
CA MET A 135 -12.83 -1.18 -2.43
C MET A 135 -14.16 -0.60 -2.92
N GLU A 136 -15.13 -1.46 -3.24
CA GLU A 136 -16.42 -1.04 -3.80
C GLU A 136 -17.41 -0.57 -2.72
N GLU A 137 -17.39 -1.14 -1.51
CA GLU A 137 -18.39 -0.85 -0.47
C GLU A 137 -17.77 -0.24 0.79
N TRP A 138 -16.80 -0.93 1.42
CA TRP A 138 -16.36 -0.60 2.77
C TRP A 138 -15.76 0.80 2.88
N LEU A 139 -14.89 1.20 1.96
CA LEU A 139 -14.25 2.52 2.00
C LEU A 139 -15.26 3.66 1.89
N GLN A 140 -16.37 3.45 1.19
CA GLN A 140 -17.45 4.44 1.09
C GLN A 140 -18.22 4.53 2.40
N VAL A 141 -18.60 3.38 2.98
CA VAL A 141 -19.29 3.30 4.27
C VAL A 141 -18.44 3.93 5.38
N ALA A 142 -17.15 3.59 5.43
CA ALA A 142 -16.22 4.17 6.38
C ALA A 142 -16.12 5.70 6.22
N GLY A 143 -16.08 6.20 4.98
CA GLY A 143 -16.10 7.64 4.71
C GLY A 143 -17.34 8.34 5.27
N GLN A 144 -18.52 7.73 5.15
CA GLN A 144 -19.78 8.29 5.67
C GLN A 144 -19.82 8.29 7.20
N ILE A 145 -19.41 7.19 7.84
CA ILE A 145 -19.39 7.06 9.31
C ILE A 145 -18.51 8.12 9.97
N HIS A 146 -17.36 8.42 9.34
CA HIS A 146 -16.38 9.38 9.87
C HIS A 146 -16.52 10.78 9.27
N SER A 147 -17.60 11.04 8.52
CA SER A 147 -17.88 12.38 8.02
C SER A 147 -18.38 13.27 9.16
N TYR A 148 -17.93 14.52 9.19
CA TYR A 148 -18.50 15.52 10.10
C TYR A 148 -19.74 16.13 9.43
N SER A 149 -20.82 16.31 10.19
CA SER A 149 -21.98 17.04 9.69
C SER A 149 -21.55 18.48 9.39
N GLU A 150 -21.76 18.94 8.17
CA GLU A 150 -21.66 20.37 7.88
C GLU A 150 -22.82 21.05 8.60
N GLU A 151 -22.53 21.72 9.72
CA GLU A 151 -23.45 22.72 10.25
C GLU A 151 -23.61 23.80 9.18
N GLY A 152 -24.69 23.69 8.40
CA GLY A 152 -25.08 24.73 7.46
C GLY A 152 -25.18 26.07 8.19
N PRO A 153 -24.87 27.21 7.51
CA PRO A 153 -24.88 28.50 8.15
C PRO A 153 -26.24 28.73 8.80
N GLY A 154 -26.22 28.89 10.13
CA GLY A 154 -27.40 29.13 10.94
C GLY A 154 -28.26 30.24 10.35
N LYS A 155 -29.54 29.94 10.17
CA LYS A 155 -30.56 30.91 9.80
C LYS A 155 -31.29 31.38 11.04
#